data_AF-A0A7S4M9S3-F1
#
_entry.id   AF-A0A7S4M9S3-F1
#
_cell.length_a   1.000
_cell.length_b   1.000
_cell.length_c   1.000
_cell.angle_alpha   90.00
_cell.angle_beta   90.00
_cell.angle_gamma   90.00
#
_symmetry.space_group_name_H-M   'P 1'
#
loop_
_entity.id
_entity.type
_entity.pdbx_description
1 polymer ?
#
loop_
_entity_poly.entity_id
_entity_poly.type
_entity_poly.pdbx_seq_one_letter_code
_entity_poly.pdbx_strand_id
1 'polypeptide(L)'
;MSSSNDRPLPSGWSSGFSKSKQKPYFICGATNHTQWHFPTDDDVADPKGAKHRVEETMRAELAKRSASSGGGGPSQKRPKSSDAASVAIIVPYRDLHAAQNRARHLRQFVPHMLQFLKKLKRRGLVSDYHVYIVEQSDDGRKFNRGKLLNIGFDLARRDRRLGHNVFIFHDVDLLPGDDLGEWYAKFPQKPLHIARVWGRYSNNPKYFGGIVSFSAADMRKINGYPNTFWGWGGEDDEMQKRCEKTNMKWESPPRVRLNPSD
;
A
#
# COMPACT_ATOMS: atom_id res chain seq x y z
N MET A 1 -25.81 11.45 31.52
CA MET A 1 -24.56 11.59 30.75
C MET A 1 -23.50 10.75 31.46
N SER A 2 -23.20 9.54 30.96
CA SER A 2 -22.19 8.65 31.55
C SER A 2 -20.90 8.82 30.74
N SER A 3 -19.85 9.32 31.39
CA SER A 3 -18.52 9.48 30.79
C SER A 3 -17.87 8.11 30.63
N SER A 4 -17.83 7.59 29.40
CA SER A 4 -16.90 6.53 29.02
C SER A 4 -15.47 7.06 29.13
N ASN A 5 -14.65 6.62 30.10
CA ASN A 5 -13.18 6.57 30.00
C ASN A 5 -12.52 6.16 31.32
N ASP A 6 -12.67 4.90 31.73
CA ASP A 6 -11.67 4.24 32.60
C ASP A 6 -11.56 2.78 32.21
N ARG A 7 -11.04 2.53 31.00
CA ARG A 7 -10.62 1.18 30.63
C ARG A 7 -9.22 0.97 31.23
N PRO A 8 -9.04 0.03 32.18
CA PRO A 8 -7.74 -0.22 32.78
C PRO A 8 -6.76 -0.75 31.74
N LEU A 9 -5.50 -0.30 31.81
CA LEU A 9 -4.45 -0.76 30.91
C LEU A 9 -4.23 -2.27 31.07
N PRO A 10 -3.96 -3.00 29.98
CA PRO A 10 -3.57 -4.39 30.08
C PRO A 10 -2.28 -4.59 30.88
N SER A 11 -2.14 -5.76 31.48
CA SER A 11 -0.95 -6.11 32.29
C SER A 11 0.33 -5.93 31.47
N GLY A 12 1.35 -5.33 32.08
CA GLY A 12 2.65 -5.06 31.45
C GLY A 12 2.69 -3.82 30.55
N TRP A 13 1.60 -3.05 30.46
CA TRP A 13 1.56 -1.77 29.75
C TRP A 13 1.52 -0.59 30.71
N SER A 14 2.20 0.49 30.32
CA SER A 14 2.15 1.79 30.99
C SER A 14 1.73 2.86 29.99
N SER A 15 1.18 3.98 30.48
CA SER A 15 0.89 5.14 29.66
C SER A 15 1.74 6.34 30.06
N GLY A 16 1.98 7.23 29.11
CA GLY A 16 2.55 8.55 29.35
C GLY A 16 1.88 9.58 28.45
N PHE A 17 2.24 10.85 28.63
CA PHE A 17 1.69 11.95 27.83
C PHE A 17 2.81 12.69 27.08
N SER A 18 2.72 12.75 25.76
CA SER A 18 3.69 13.49 24.96
C SER A 18 3.32 14.97 24.92
N LYS A 19 4.13 15.82 25.55
CA LYS A 19 3.95 17.29 25.50
C LYS A 19 4.11 17.84 24.08
N SER A 20 4.96 17.24 23.24
CA SER A 20 5.17 17.71 21.87
C SER A 20 4.04 17.30 20.91
N LYS A 21 3.39 16.16 21.16
CA LYS A 21 2.27 15.65 20.34
C LYS A 21 0.90 15.92 20.95
N GLN A 22 0.84 16.46 22.16
CA GLN A 22 -0.39 16.75 22.91
C GLN A 22 -1.33 15.54 22.98
N LYS A 23 -0.79 14.35 23.21
CA LYS A 23 -1.58 13.11 23.26
C LYS A 23 -0.91 12.01 24.11
N PRO A 24 -1.69 11.05 24.63
CA PRO A 24 -1.15 9.91 25.36
C PRO A 24 -0.39 8.95 24.42
N TYR A 25 0.60 8.27 24.98
CA TYR A 25 1.26 7.12 24.40
C TYR A 25 1.26 5.97 25.39
N PHE A 26 1.50 4.76 24.90
CA PHE A 26 1.48 3.52 25.67
C PHE A 26 2.78 2.76 25.43
N ILE A 27 3.42 2.31 26.49
CA ILE A 27 4.67 1.56 26.46
C ILE A 27 4.42 0.15 26.98
N CYS A 28 4.81 -0.87 26.19
CA CYS A 28 4.90 -2.24 26.67
C CYS A 28 6.21 -2.42 27.46
N GLY A 29 6.12 -2.67 28.77
CA GLY A 29 7.30 -2.87 29.63
C GLY A 29 8.15 -4.08 29.25
N ALA A 30 7.55 -5.14 28.70
CA ALA A 30 8.28 -6.36 28.31
C ALA A 30 9.17 -6.15 27.06
N THR A 31 8.82 -5.20 26.19
CA THR A 31 9.49 -5.01 24.89
C THR A 31 10.06 -3.61 24.68
N ASN A 32 9.73 -2.68 25.57
CA ASN A 32 9.96 -1.24 25.44
C ASN A 32 9.34 -0.61 24.18
N HIS A 33 8.38 -1.30 23.54
CA HIS A 33 7.66 -0.77 22.37
C HIS A 33 6.70 0.36 22.78
N THR A 34 6.68 1.44 22.00
CA THR A 34 5.79 2.59 22.21
C THR A 34 4.77 2.70 21.08
N GLN A 35 3.50 2.85 21.43
CA GLN A 35 2.41 3.10 20.49
C GLN A 35 1.53 4.27 20.93
N TRP A 36 0.75 4.81 20.00
CA TRP A 36 -0.06 6.02 20.23
C TRP A 36 -1.57 5.74 20.39
N HIS A 37 -1.97 4.47 20.36
CA HIS A 37 -3.35 4.03 20.63
C HIS A 37 -3.36 3.10 21.83
N PHE A 38 -4.49 3.05 22.53
CA PHE A 38 -4.67 2.16 23.68
C PHE A 38 -4.36 0.70 23.28
N PRO A 39 -3.65 -0.08 24.10
CA PRO A 39 -3.29 -1.46 23.76
C PRO A 39 -4.53 -2.34 23.58
N THR A 40 -4.62 -2.98 22.43
CA THR A 40 -5.64 -3.98 22.12
C THR A 40 -5.20 -5.37 22.59
N ASP A 41 -6.11 -6.34 22.66
CA ASP A 41 -5.76 -7.72 23.03
C ASP A 41 -4.69 -8.31 22.08
N ASP A 42 -4.70 -7.92 20.80
CA ASP A 42 -3.68 -8.27 19.82
C ASP A 42 -2.31 -7.65 20.16
N ASP A 43 -2.26 -6.41 20.63
CA ASP A 43 -1.00 -5.75 21.04
C ASP A 43 -0.45 -6.37 22.33
N VAL A 44 -1.33 -6.81 23.23
CA VAL A 44 -0.94 -7.52 24.46
C VAL A 44 -0.36 -8.89 24.14
N ALA A 45 -0.98 -9.61 23.19
CA ALA A 45 -0.45 -10.87 22.69
C ALA A 45 0.88 -10.70 21.94
N ASP A 46 1.12 -9.51 21.36
CA ASP A 46 2.25 -9.28 20.46
C ASP A 46 2.78 -7.83 20.48
N PRO A 47 3.56 -7.46 21.52
CA PRO A 47 3.76 -6.06 21.86
C PRO A 47 4.77 -5.30 21.00
N LYS A 48 5.64 -5.97 20.23
CA LYS A 48 6.53 -5.28 19.26
C LYS A 48 5.77 -4.82 18.01
N GLY A 49 4.52 -5.26 17.85
CA GLY A 49 3.60 -4.73 16.88
C GLY A 49 3.86 -5.20 15.45
N ALA A 50 2.81 -5.03 14.65
CA ALA A 50 2.82 -5.19 13.19
C ALA A 50 4.02 -4.57 12.50
N LYS A 51 4.31 -3.34 12.91
CA LYS A 51 5.26 -2.47 12.24
C LYS A 51 6.66 -3.03 12.31
N HIS A 52 7.10 -3.53 13.47
CA HIS A 52 8.43 -4.11 13.63
C HIS A 52 8.63 -5.35 12.75
N ARG A 53 7.67 -6.28 12.73
CA ARG A 53 7.76 -7.47 11.85
C ARG A 53 7.70 -7.13 10.38
N VAL A 54 6.90 -6.14 10.00
CA VAL A 54 6.87 -5.65 8.62
C VAL A 54 8.21 -5.02 8.25
N GLU A 55 8.79 -4.19 9.11
CA GLU A 55 10.12 -3.61 8.92
C GLU A 55 11.21 -4.69 8.85
N GLU A 56 11.18 -5.69 9.73
CA GLU A 56 12.08 -6.85 9.68
C GLU A 56 11.91 -7.66 8.39
N THR A 57 10.67 -7.92 7.98
CA THR A 57 10.36 -8.63 6.72
C THR A 57 10.89 -7.86 5.52
N MET A 58 10.67 -6.54 5.48
CA MET A 58 11.19 -5.67 4.42
C MET A 58 12.71 -5.65 4.42
N ARG A 59 13.35 -5.52 5.60
CA ARG A 59 14.82 -5.54 5.74
C ARG A 59 15.39 -6.88 5.29
N ALA A 60 14.77 -8.00 5.68
CA ALA A 60 15.18 -9.33 5.27
C ALA A 60 15.05 -9.53 3.75
N GLU A 61 13.98 -9.02 3.13
CA GLU A 61 13.80 -9.09 1.69
C GLU A 61 14.80 -8.20 0.93
N LEU A 62 15.08 -7.00 1.43
CA LEU A 62 16.13 -6.11 0.91
C LEU A 62 17.52 -6.77 1.00
N ALA A 63 17.83 -7.44 2.12
CA ALA A 63 19.08 -8.17 2.30
C ALA A 63 19.20 -9.35 1.32
N LYS A 64 18.13 -10.14 1.14
CA LYS A 64 18.09 -11.24 0.16
C LYS A 64 18.28 -10.75 -1.27
N ARG A 65 17.65 -9.63 -1.63
CA ARG A 65 17.82 -8.99 -2.95
C ARG A 65 19.26 -8.54 -3.16
N SER A 66 19.84 -7.87 -2.17
CA SER A 66 21.24 -7.40 -2.22
C SER A 66 22.24 -8.57 -2.35
N ALA A 67 21.98 -9.69 -1.66
CA ALA A 67 22.77 -10.91 -1.79
C ALA A 67 22.62 -11.58 -3.18
N SER A 68 21.40 -11.57 -3.75
CA SER A 68 21.15 -12.13 -5.09
C SER A 68 21.76 -11.30 -6.22
N SER A 69 22.00 -10.00 -6.00
CA SER A 69 22.71 -9.13 -6.96
C SER A 69 24.24 -9.26 -6.94
N GLY A 70 24.81 -10.02 -5.99
CA GLY A 70 26.27 -10.17 -5.82
C GLY A 70 26.90 -11.40 -6.51
N GLY A 71 26.11 -12.26 -7.16
CA GLY A 71 26.61 -13.49 -7.79
C GLY A 71 26.71 -13.36 -9.31
N GLY A 72 27.91 -13.07 -9.83
CA GLY A 72 28.24 -13.15 -11.26
C GLY A 72 28.29 -14.60 -11.75
N GLY A 73 27.14 -15.24 -11.95
CA GLY A 73 27.02 -16.49 -12.70
C GLY A 73 26.92 -16.24 -14.21
N PRO A 74 27.21 -17.25 -15.08
CA PRO A 74 27.26 -17.05 -16.52
C PRO A 74 25.92 -16.54 -17.03
N SER A 75 25.95 -15.34 -17.61
CA SER A 75 24.79 -14.63 -18.11
C SER A 75 24.21 -15.38 -19.30
N GLN A 76 23.16 -16.19 -19.08
CA GLN A 76 22.29 -16.57 -20.20
C GLN A 76 21.68 -15.27 -20.74
N LYS A 77 22.07 -14.90 -21.97
CA LYS A 77 21.58 -13.72 -22.68
C LYS A 77 20.07 -13.83 -22.85
N ARG A 78 19.30 -13.31 -21.88
CA ARG A 78 17.87 -13.06 -22.04
C ARG A 78 17.70 -11.92 -23.05
N PRO A 79 16.70 -11.99 -23.95
CA PRO A 79 16.49 -10.93 -24.92
C PRO A 79 16.16 -9.63 -24.19
N LYS A 80 16.84 -8.55 -24.58
CA LYS A 80 16.52 -7.19 -24.14
C LYS A 80 15.21 -6.79 -24.83
N SER A 81 14.06 -7.02 -24.18
CA SER A 81 12.87 -6.23 -24.51
C SER A 81 12.87 -5.00 -23.59
N SER A 82 12.86 -3.82 -24.18
CA SER A 82 12.62 -2.54 -23.52
C SER A 82 11.22 -2.42 -22.91
N ASP A 83 10.41 -3.49 -22.95
CA ASP A 83 8.96 -3.48 -22.71
C ASP A 83 8.53 -4.34 -21.50
N ALA A 84 9.48 -4.98 -20.81
CA ALA A 84 9.14 -5.82 -19.65
C ALA A 84 8.69 -4.95 -18.45
N ALA A 85 7.53 -5.26 -17.89
CA ALA A 85 6.95 -4.49 -16.79
C ALA A 85 7.82 -4.53 -15.52
N SER A 86 8.22 -3.35 -15.04
CA SER A 86 8.84 -3.13 -13.74
C SER A 86 7.86 -2.36 -12.86
N VAL A 87 7.41 -2.99 -11.78
CA VAL A 87 6.21 -2.58 -11.03
C VAL A 87 6.55 -1.85 -9.72
N ALA A 88 5.99 -0.67 -9.51
CA ALA A 88 5.98 0.02 -8.21
C ALA A 88 4.59 -0.09 -7.57
N ILE A 89 4.48 -0.81 -6.45
CA ILE A 89 3.28 -0.81 -5.61
C ILE A 89 3.40 0.33 -4.60
N ILE A 90 2.48 1.28 -4.62
CA ILE A 90 2.50 2.47 -3.77
C ILE A 90 1.30 2.42 -2.82
N VAL A 91 1.60 2.36 -1.53
CA VAL A 91 0.61 2.14 -0.48
C VAL A 91 0.62 3.31 0.49
N PRO A 92 -0.45 4.10 0.57
CA PRO A 92 -0.57 5.16 1.55
C PRO A 92 -0.90 4.52 2.91
N TYR A 93 -0.17 4.88 3.95
CA TYR A 93 -0.29 4.20 5.25
C TYR A 93 -0.30 5.18 6.41
N ARG A 94 -1.15 4.89 7.40
CA ARG A 94 -1.09 5.47 8.74
C ARG A 94 -1.96 4.64 9.69
N ASP A 95 -1.45 4.39 10.89
CA ASP A 95 -2.16 3.63 11.92
C ASP A 95 -2.46 4.51 13.14
N LEU A 96 -3.54 5.28 13.05
CA LEU A 96 -4.00 6.15 14.15
C LEU A 96 -5.42 5.82 14.64
N HIS A 97 -6.23 5.18 13.81
CA HIS A 97 -7.61 4.86 14.14
C HIS A 97 -7.71 3.39 14.57
N ALA A 98 -7.84 3.14 15.88
CA ALA A 98 -7.91 1.80 16.46
C ALA A 98 -8.94 0.89 15.77
N ALA A 99 -10.11 1.44 15.41
CA ALA A 99 -11.17 0.68 14.73
C ALA A 99 -10.80 0.22 13.31
N GLN A 100 -9.80 0.84 12.67
CA GLN A 100 -9.41 0.50 11.29
C GLN A 100 -8.31 -0.57 11.23
N ASN A 101 -7.65 -0.84 12.36
CA ASN A 101 -6.62 -1.87 12.52
C ASN A 101 -5.62 -1.93 11.33
N ARG A 102 -5.07 -0.76 10.94
CA ARG A 102 -4.22 -0.65 9.75
C ARG A 102 -2.88 -1.36 9.95
N ALA A 103 -2.38 -1.42 11.18
CA ALA A 103 -1.29 -2.32 11.56
C ALA A 103 -1.55 -3.77 11.13
N ARG A 104 -2.71 -4.35 11.47
CA ARG A 104 -3.05 -5.73 11.05
C ARG A 104 -3.11 -5.88 9.55
N HIS A 105 -3.73 -4.93 8.84
CA HIS A 105 -3.76 -4.96 7.38
C HIS A 105 -2.34 -4.95 6.79
N LEU A 106 -1.45 -4.09 7.31
CA LEU A 106 -0.07 -4.04 6.83
C LEU A 106 0.71 -5.34 7.09
N ARG A 107 0.48 -6.01 8.23
CA ARG A 107 1.05 -7.34 8.54
C ARG A 107 0.69 -8.39 7.52
N GLN A 108 -0.55 -8.38 7.04
CA GLN A 108 -1.03 -9.34 6.05
C GLN A 108 -0.55 -8.94 4.66
N PHE A 109 -0.66 -7.65 4.35
CA PHE A 109 -0.36 -7.08 3.04
C PHE A 109 1.07 -7.34 2.58
N VAL A 110 2.07 -7.01 3.40
CA VAL A 110 3.47 -7.06 2.97
C VAL A 110 3.92 -8.47 2.60
N PRO A 111 3.79 -9.50 3.46
CA PRO A 111 4.19 -10.85 3.08
C PRO A 111 3.36 -11.38 1.90
N HIS A 112 2.05 -11.11 1.86
CA HIS A 112 1.19 -11.51 0.74
C HIS A 112 1.67 -10.94 -0.59
N MET A 113 1.87 -9.61 -0.64
CA MET A 113 2.30 -8.93 -1.85
C MET A 113 3.71 -9.32 -2.28
N LEU A 114 4.64 -9.52 -1.34
CA LEU A 114 5.98 -9.99 -1.68
C LEU A 114 5.95 -11.40 -2.29
N GLN A 115 5.13 -12.30 -1.75
CA GLN A 115 4.96 -13.65 -2.33
C GLN A 115 4.29 -13.59 -3.71
N PHE A 116 3.22 -12.82 -3.84
CA PHE A 116 2.49 -12.61 -5.09
C PHE A 116 3.41 -12.06 -6.19
N LEU A 117 4.11 -10.95 -5.94
CA LEU A 117 5.02 -10.33 -6.91
C LEU A 117 6.23 -11.20 -7.23
N LYS A 118 6.76 -11.93 -6.24
CA LYS A 118 7.83 -12.93 -6.47
C LYS A 118 7.36 -14.03 -7.41
N LYS A 119 6.11 -14.48 -7.30
CA LYS A 119 5.51 -15.44 -8.25
C LYS A 119 5.43 -14.85 -9.65
N LEU A 120 5.00 -13.59 -9.80
CA LEU A 120 4.97 -12.92 -11.11
C LEU A 120 6.38 -12.81 -11.72
N LYS A 121 7.39 -12.44 -10.93
CA LYS A 121 8.79 -12.35 -11.37
C LYS A 121 9.32 -13.71 -11.82
N ARG A 122 9.07 -14.78 -11.05
CA ARG A 122 9.44 -16.16 -11.42
C ARG A 122 8.78 -16.63 -12.71
N ARG A 123 7.52 -16.24 -12.95
CA ARG A 123 6.79 -16.53 -14.19
C ARG A 123 7.25 -15.68 -15.38
N GLY A 124 8.17 -14.73 -15.17
CA GLY A 124 8.64 -13.82 -16.21
C GLY A 124 7.62 -12.73 -16.60
N LEU A 125 6.54 -12.56 -15.85
CA LEU A 125 5.51 -11.55 -16.13
C LEU A 125 5.97 -10.14 -15.77
N VAL A 126 6.81 -10.01 -14.74
CA VAL A 126 7.47 -8.75 -14.36
C VAL A 126 8.98 -8.92 -14.37
N SER A 127 9.70 -7.92 -14.87
CA SER A 127 11.17 -7.88 -14.83
C SER A 127 11.66 -7.54 -13.43
N ASP A 128 10.98 -6.62 -12.75
CA ASP A 128 11.25 -6.26 -11.37
C ASP A 128 10.03 -5.68 -10.64
N TYR A 129 10.11 -5.57 -9.32
CA TYR A 129 9.07 -4.95 -8.51
C TYR A 129 9.61 -4.35 -7.22
N HIS A 130 8.94 -3.31 -6.71
CA HIS A 130 9.17 -2.72 -5.39
C HIS A 130 7.84 -2.32 -4.72
N VAL A 131 7.80 -2.42 -3.39
CA VAL A 131 6.66 -2.02 -2.57
C VAL A 131 7.07 -0.81 -1.74
N TYR A 132 6.35 0.30 -1.91
CA TYR A 132 6.56 1.57 -1.24
C TYR A 132 5.42 1.78 -0.25
N ILE A 133 5.71 1.60 1.05
CA ILE A 133 4.80 2.00 2.12
C ILE A 133 5.09 3.46 2.46
N VAL A 134 4.16 4.35 2.11
CA VAL A 134 4.28 5.79 2.32
C VAL A 134 3.52 6.16 3.59
N GLU A 135 4.24 6.14 4.70
CA GLU A 135 3.67 6.43 6.02
C GLU A 135 3.52 7.94 6.26
N GLN A 136 2.31 8.38 6.58
CA GLN A 136 2.10 9.74 7.08
C GLN A 136 2.43 9.81 8.57
N SER A 137 3.39 10.67 8.91
CA SER A 137 3.72 10.97 10.29
C SER A 137 2.50 11.41 11.08
N ASP A 138 2.50 11.11 12.38
CA ASP A 138 1.55 11.67 13.31
C ASP A 138 1.87 13.15 13.60
N ASP A 139 1.33 14.03 12.75
CA ASP A 139 1.53 15.48 12.77
C ASP A 139 0.26 16.25 13.20
N GLY A 140 -0.72 15.55 13.77
CA GLY A 140 -2.02 16.10 14.17
C GLY A 140 -2.97 16.38 12.99
N ARG A 141 -2.54 16.23 11.74
CA ARG A 141 -3.43 16.42 10.57
C ARG A 141 -4.25 15.18 10.27
N LYS A 142 -5.36 15.36 9.57
CA LYS A 142 -6.13 14.23 9.01
C LYS A 142 -5.28 13.44 8.00
N PHE A 143 -5.69 12.23 7.70
CA PHE A 143 -4.98 11.40 6.73
C PHE A 143 -5.16 11.99 5.34
N ASN A 144 -4.08 12.04 4.54
CA ASN A 144 -4.14 12.56 3.18
C ASN A 144 -3.66 11.49 2.20
N ARG A 145 -4.60 10.66 1.78
CA ARG A 145 -4.35 9.53 0.88
C ARG A 145 -3.72 9.99 -0.44
N GLY A 146 -4.35 10.93 -1.13
CA GLY A 146 -3.87 11.45 -2.42
C GLY A 146 -2.46 12.01 -2.37
N LYS A 147 -2.12 12.77 -1.33
CA LYS A 147 -0.77 13.32 -1.16
C LYS A 147 0.29 12.24 -0.95
N LEU A 148 0.00 11.19 -0.18
CA LEU A 148 0.94 10.08 0.02
C LEU A 148 1.14 9.27 -1.26
N LEU A 149 0.08 9.04 -2.04
CA LEU A 149 0.18 8.40 -3.34
C LEU A 149 1.07 9.20 -4.30
N ASN A 150 0.93 10.53 -4.34
CA ASN A 150 1.79 11.41 -5.12
C ASN A 150 3.25 11.34 -4.67
N ILE A 151 3.52 11.36 -3.36
CA ILE A 151 4.88 11.22 -2.80
C ILE A 151 5.49 9.88 -3.23
N GLY A 152 4.76 8.77 -3.07
CA GLY A 152 5.23 7.45 -3.48
C GLY A 152 5.50 7.33 -4.97
N PHE A 153 4.63 7.92 -5.81
CA PHE A 153 4.85 8.00 -7.26
C PHE A 153 6.15 8.73 -7.60
N ASP A 154 6.38 9.88 -6.98
CA ASP A 154 7.58 10.66 -7.25
C ASP A 154 8.85 9.97 -6.76
N LEU A 155 8.82 9.31 -5.60
CA LEU A 155 9.94 8.49 -5.13
C LEU A 155 10.25 7.34 -6.11
N ALA A 156 9.23 6.56 -6.48
CA ALA A 156 9.38 5.41 -7.36
C ALA A 156 9.83 5.80 -8.77
N ARG A 157 9.29 6.89 -9.33
CA ARG A 157 9.62 7.37 -10.69
C ARG A 157 11.02 7.97 -10.78
N ARG A 158 11.49 8.63 -9.72
CA ARG A 158 12.80 9.30 -9.72
C ARG A 158 13.96 8.33 -9.52
N ASP A 159 13.73 7.14 -8.97
CA ASP A 159 14.77 6.12 -8.89
C ASP A 159 15.04 5.47 -10.25
N ARG A 160 15.91 6.12 -11.03
CA ARG A 160 16.32 5.65 -12.37
C ARG A 160 17.00 4.29 -12.35
N ARG A 161 17.52 3.84 -11.21
CA ARG A 161 18.15 2.51 -11.09
C ARG A 161 17.11 1.40 -11.16
N LEU A 162 15.91 1.65 -10.66
CA LEU A 162 14.80 0.70 -10.63
C LEU A 162 13.95 0.75 -11.91
N GLY A 163 13.89 1.92 -12.55
CA GLY A 163 13.32 2.07 -13.90
C GLY A 163 11.85 1.64 -14.01
N HIS A 164 11.06 1.84 -12.96
CA HIS A 164 9.66 1.45 -12.92
C HIS A 164 8.84 2.11 -14.03
N ASN A 165 8.05 1.30 -14.74
CA ASN A 165 7.17 1.73 -15.83
C ASN A 165 5.68 1.43 -15.57
N VAL A 166 5.37 0.63 -14.53
CA VAL A 166 4.02 0.35 -14.05
C VAL A 166 3.89 0.85 -12.61
N PHE A 167 2.94 1.75 -12.35
CA PHE A 167 2.70 2.34 -11.03
C PHE A 167 1.32 1.95 -10.53
N ILE A 168 1.26 1.17 -9.45
CA ILE A 168 0.01 0.67 -8.87
C ILE A 168 -0.22 1.35 -7.53
N PHE A 169 -1.23 2.20 -7.46
CA PHE A 169 -1.72 2.83 -6.24
C PHE A 169 -2.67 1.87 -5.55
N HIS A 170 -2.43 1.59 -4.27
CA HIS A 170 -2.98 0.40 -3.64
C HIS A 170 -3.39 0.65 -2.19
N ASP A 171 -4.64 0.32 -1.83
CA ASP A 171 -5.07 0.30 -0.43
C ASP A 171 -4.51 -0.91 0.31
N VAL A 172 -4.01 -0.71 1.52
CA VAL A 172 -3.32 -1.76 2.32
C VAL A 172 -4.21 -2.94 2.71
N ASP A 173 -5.54 -2.80 2.63
CA ASP A 173 -6.52 -3.82 3.05
C ASP A 173 -7.07 -4.67 1.90
N LEU A 174 -6.49 -4.56 0.71
CA LEU A 174 -6.87 -5.37 -0.46
C LEU A 174 -5.74 -6.38 -0.75
N LEU A 175 -6.09 -7.66 -0.87
CA LEU A 175 -5.14 -8.73 -1.12
C LEU A 175 -5.49 -9.42 -2.45
N PRO A 176 -4.68 -9.28 -3.51
CA PRO A 176 -5.00 -9.87 -4.81
C PRO A 176 -4.84 -11.39 -4.81
N GLY A 177 -5.74 -12.09 -5.50
CA GLY A 177 -5.60 -13.48 -5.86
C GLY A 177 -4.69 -13.69 -7.07
N ASP A 178 -4.35 -14.96 -7.35
CA ASP A 178 -3.50 -15.36 -8.47
C ASP A 178 -4.08 -14.97 -9.85
N ASP A 179 -5.40 -14.89 -9.95
CA ASP A 179 -6.18 -14.50 -11.12
C ASP A 179 -5.91 -13.05 -11.55
N LEU A 180 -5.45 -12.19 -10.63
CA LEU A 180 -5.09 -10.81 -10.92
C LEU A 180 -3.65 -10.62 -11.39
N GLY A 181 -2.84 -11.68 -11.45
CA GLY A 181 -1.41 -11.61 -11.78
C GLY A 181 -1.10 -10.86 -13.09
N GLU A 182 -1.86 -11.12 -14.15
CA GLU A 182 -1.68 -10.45 -15.44
C GLU A 182 -2.02 -8.96 -15.36
N TRP A 183 -3.01 -8.57 -14.56
CA TRP A 183 -3.40 -7.17 -14.38
C TRP A 183 -2.36 -6.35 -13.62
N TYR A 184 -1.66 -6.97 -12.66
CA TYR A 184 -0.52 -6.35 -11.96
C TYR A 184 0.74 -6.25 -12.81
N ALA A 185 0.91 -7.16 -13.78
CA ALA A 185 2.05 -7.19 -14.69
C ALA A 185 1.81 -6.37 -15.98
N LYS A 186 0.57 -6.00 -16.29
CA LYS A 186 0.21 -5.32 -17.54
C LYS A 186 0.74 -3.90 -17.55
N PHE A 187 1.51 -3.56 -18.60
CA PHE A 187 1.82 -2.16 -18.87
C PHE A 187 0.53 -1.39 -19.21
N PRO A 188 0.19 -0.34 -18.46
CA PRO A 188 -1.04 0.40 -18.65
C PRO A 188 -0.92 1.36 -19.85
N GLN A 189 -1.31 0.89 -21.05
CA GLN A 189 -1.52 1.77 -22.22
C GLN A 189 -2.68 2.76 -22.00
N LYS A 190 -3.57 2.40 -21.06
CA LYS A 190 -4.56 3.25 -20.43
C LYS A 190 -4.65 2.82 -18.96
N PRO A 191 -5.20 3.65 -18.06
CA PRO A 191 -5.29 3.31 -16.65
C PRO A 191 -6.11 2.05 -16.42
N LEU A 192 -5.75 1.29 -15.38
CA LEU A 192 -6.45 0.06 -15.00
C LEU A 192 -7.07 0.24 -13.63
N HIS A 193 -8.39 0.13 -13.51
CA HIS A 193 -9.07 0.03 -12.22
C HIS A 193 -9.17 -1.46 -11.84
N ILE A 194 -8.15 -1.95 -11.15
CA ILE A 194 -8.01 -3.35 -10.73
C ILE A 194 -8.99 -3.67 -9.59
N ALA A 195 -9.21 -2.72 -8.68
CA ALA A 195 -10.08 -2.91 -7.53
C ALA A 195 -11.56 -3.12 -7.87
N ARG A 196 -11.96 -2.96 -9.14
CA ARG A 196 -13.33 -3.22 -9.62
C ARG A 196 -13.87 -4.61 -9.25
N VAL A 197 -12.99 -5.60 -9.06
CA VAL A 197 -13.39 -6.98 -8.71
C VAL A 197 -13.83 -7.13 -7.25
N TRP A 198 -13.49 -6.19 -6.37
CA TRP A 198 -13.97 -6.20 -4.99
C TRP A 198 -15.38 -5.59 -4.90
N GLY A 199 -16.28 -6.24 -4.16
CA GLY A 199 -17.69 -5.87 -4.06
C GLY A 199 -17.90 -4.38 -3.71
N ARG A 200 -17.11 -3.84 -2.77
CA ARG A 200 -17.17 -2.44 -2.31
C ARG A 200 -16.95 -1.40 -3.41
N TYR A 201 -16.31 -1.78 -4.51
CA TYR A 201 -16.00 -0.90 -5.64
C TYR A 201 -16.75 -1.27 -6.91
N SER A 202 -17.64 -2.25 -6.84
CA SER A 202 -18.26 -2.82 -8.03
C SER A 202 -19.52 -2.03 -8.47
N ASN A 203 -20.22 -1.39 -7.53
CA ASN A 203 -21.56 -0.84 -7.77
C ASN A 203 -21.58 0.44 -8.62
N ASN A 204 -20.53 1.27 -8.55
CA ASN A 204 -20.43 2.49 -9.35
C ASN A 204 -19.39 2.29 -10.46
N PRO A 205 -19.79 2.14 -11.75
CA PRO A 205 -18.86 1.90 -12.85
C PRO A 205 -17.89 3.06 -13.10
N LYS A 206 -18.19 4.23 -12.54
CA LYS A 206 -17.33 5.40 -12.57
C LYS A 206 -16.37 5.51 -11.39
N TYR A 207 -16.65 4.84 -10.27
CA TYR A 207 -15.72 4.82 -9.13
C TYR A 207 -14.34 4.31 -9.55
N PHE A 208 -13.30 4.96 -9.06
CA PHE A 208 -11.93 4.80 -9.52
C PHE A 208 -10.93 4.96 -8.35
N GLY A 209 -10.94 3.97 -7.46
CA GLY A 209 -10.14 3.97 -6.23
C GLY A 209 -9.73 2.56 -5.82
N GLY A 210 -9.26 2.37 -4.59
CA GLY A 210 -8.79 1.07 -4.11
C GLY A 210 -7.45 0.63 -4.70
N ILE A 211 -7.46 0.07 -5.91
CA ILE A 211 -6.29 -0.41 -6.66
C ILE A 211 -6.39 0.08 -8.09
N VAL A 212 -5.46 0.96 -8.45
CA VAL A 212 -5.41 1.58 -9.76
C VAL A 212 -3.99 1.56 -10.30
N SER A 213 -3.83 1.14 -11.56
CA SER A 213 -2.55 1.13 -12.27
C SER A 213 -2.50 2.24 -13.32
N PHE A 214 -1.35 2.92 -13.39
CA PHE A 214 -1.08 3.97 -14.37
C PHE A 214 0.33 3.89 -14.94
N SER A 215 0.49 4.43 -16.16
CA SER A 215 1.79 4.75 -16.70
C SER A 215 2.30 6.05 -16.07
N ALA A 216 3.61 6.28 -16.06
CA ALA A 216 4.14 7.57 -15.62
C ALA A 216 3.66 8.73 -16.50
N ALA A 217 3.41 8.48 -17.78
CA ALA A 217 2.91 9.49 -18.72
C ALA A 217 1.48 9.91 -18.36
N ASP A 218 0.60 8.95 -18.10
CA ASP A 218 -0.77 9.21 -17.73
C ASP A 218 -0.88 9.92 -16.38
N MET A 219 -0.09 9.48 -15.37
CA MET A 219 -0.01 10.17 -14.07
C MET A 219 0.40 11.64 -14.19
N ARG A 220 1.32 11.96 -15.11
CA ARG A 220 1.69 13.36 -15.37
C ARG A 220 0.59 14.11 -16.12
N LYS A 221 -0.05 13.47 -17.10
CA LYS A 221 -1.12 14.09 -17.91
C LYS A 221 -2.30 14.56 -17.06
N ILE A 222 -2.67 13.78 -16.05
CA ILE A 222 -3.75 14.10 -15.10
C ILE A 222 -3.29 14.97 -13.91
N ASN A 223 -2.01 15.34 -13.85
CA ASN A 223 -1.40 16.06 -12.72
C ASN A 223 -1.58 15.35 -11.36
N GLY A 224 -1.46 14.02 -11.35
CA GLY A 224 -1.57 13.18 -10.17
C GLY A 224 -2.88 13.32 -9.38
N TYR A 225 -2.84 12.86 -8.12
CA TYR A 225 -3.94 12.99 -7.17
C TYR A 225 -4.06 14.43 -6.64
N PRO A 226 -5.23 14.88 -6.18
CA PRO A 226 -5.36 16.15 -5.46
C PRO A 226 -4.68 16.07 -4.08
N ASN A 227 -3.92 17.12 -3.73
CA ASN A 227 -3.21 17.19 -2.44
C ASN A 227 -4.05 17.82 -1.30
N THR A 228 -5.25 18.30 -1.61
CA THR A 228 -6.08 19.13 -0.73
C THR A 228 -7.14 18.37 0.05
N PHE A 229 -7.31 17.07 -0.20
CA PHE A 229 -8.27 16.23 0.51
C PHE A 229 -7.66 15.72 1.82
N TRP A 230 -8.18 16.21 2.94
CA TRP A 230 -7.75 15.87 4.29
C TRP A 230 -8.89 15.15 5.02
N GLY A 231 -8.76 13.82 5.18
CA GLY A 231 -9.80 12.96 5.73
C GLY A 231 -10.36 11.98 4.71
N TRP A 232 -11.55 11.45 4.99
CA TRP A 232 -12.20 10.45 4.16
C TRP A 232 -12.95 11.08 2.98
N GLY A 233 -12.69 10.57 1.78
CA GLY A 233 -13.52 10.74 0.59
C GLY A 233 -13.15 11.90 -0.33
N GLY A 234 -13.56 11.76 -1.60
CA GLY A 234 -13.50 12.78 -2.64
C GLY A 234 -12.22 12.79 -3.48
N GLU A 235 -11.11 12.21 -3.00
CA GLU A 235 -9.85 12.20 -3.75
C GLU A 235 -9.88 11.23 -4.94
N ASP A 236 -10.53 10.08 -4.78
CA ASP A 236 -10.73 9.10 -5.87
C ASP A 236 -11.73 9.64 -6.93
N ASP A 237 -12.77 10.36 -6.50
CA ASP A 237 -13.74 10.99 -7.40
C ASP A 237 -13.10 12.12 -8.22
N GLU A 238 -12.25 12.92 -7.58
CA GLU A 238 -11.47 13.95 -8.27
C GLU A 238 -10.45 13.32 -9.23
N MET A 239 -9.86 12.18 -8.87
CA MET A 239 -9.01 11.41 -9.76
C MET A 239 -9.80 10.96 -11.00
N GLN A 240 -10.98 10.35 -10.82
CA GLN A 240 -11.88 10.01 -11.93
C GLN A 240 -12.17 11.22 -12.83
N LYS A 241 -12.53 12.38 -12.27
CA LYS A 241 -12.82 13.61 -13.03
C LYS A 241 -11.63 14.09 -13.84
N ARG A 242 -10.40 13.96 -13.32
CA ARG A 242 -9.16 14.32 -14.05
C ARG A 242 -8.91 13.38 -15.23
N CYS A 243 -9.18 12.08 -15.08
CA CYS A 243 -9.15 11.14 -16.19
C CYS A 243 -10.18 11.53 -17.26
N GLU A 244 -11.43 11.80 -16.89
CA GLU A 244 -12.49 12.20 -17.82
C GLU A 244 -12.14 13.50 -18.55
N LYS A 245 -11.65 14.52 -17.83
CA LYS A 245 -11.22 15.81 -18.42
C LYS A 245 -10.07 15.67 -19.43
N THR A 246 -9.27 14.62 -19.31
CA THR A 246 -8.16 14.32 -20.24
C THR A 246 -8.53 13.27 -21.29
N ASN A 247 -9.83 12.96 -21.41
CA ASN A 247 -10.42 11.94 -22.29
C ASN A 247 -9.79 10.55 -22.10
N MET A 248 -9.34 10.27 -20.88
CA MET A 248 -8.68 9.03 -20.53
C MET A 248 -9.72 8.00 -20.11
N LYS A 249 -9.85 6.93 -20.91
CA LYS A 249 -10.66 5.76 -20.57
C LYS A 249 -9.82 4.79 -19.74
N TRP A 250 -10.45 4.02 -18.85
CA TRP A 250 -9.78 2.97 -18.09
C TRP A 250 -10.36 1.59 -18.39
N GLU A 251 -9.55 0.57 -18.11
CA GLU A 251 -9.92 -0.84 -18.18
C GLU A 251 -10.05 -1.44 -16.77
N SER A 252 -10.74 -2.57 -16.67
CA SER A 252 -10.87 -3.33 -15.42
C SER A 252 -10.81 -4.83 -15.73
N PRO A 253 -10.36 -5.65 -14.76
CA PRO A 253 -10.52 -7.09 -14.86
C PRO A 253 -11.98 -7.48 -15.10
N PRO A 254 -12.26 -8.52 -15.88
CA PRO A 254 -13.61 -9.05 -15.99
C PRO A 254 -14.07 -9.50 -14.60
N ARG A 255 -15.36 -9.32 -14.29
CA ARG A 255 -15.91 -9.92 -13.08
C ARG A 255 -15.90 -11.42 -13.24
N VAL A 256 -14.96 -12.09 -12.57
CA VAL A 256 -15.15 -13.49 -12.23
C VAL A 256 -16.32 -13.51 -11.24
N ARG A 257 -17.35 -14.31 -11.50
CA ARG A 257 -18.41 -14.52 -10.51
C ARG A 257 -17.74 -15.15 -9.30
N LEU A 258 -17.47 -14.36 -8.26
CA LEU A 258 -17.14 -14.91 -6.96
C LEU A 258 -18.36 -15.74 -6.54
N ASN A 259 -18.13 -17.00 -6.18
CA ASN A 259 -19.20 -17.82 -5.61
C ASN A 259 -19.71 -17.12 -4.34
N PRO A 260 -21.01 -17.17 -4.03
CA PRO A 260 -21.61 -16.45 -2.89
C PRO A 260 -21.12 -16.88 -1.49
N SER A 261 -20.03 -17.64 -1.38
CA SER A 261 -19.61 -18.33 -0.17
C SER A 261 -18.26 -17.89 0.40
N ASP A 262 -17.60 -16.87 -0.18
CA ASP A 262 -16.32 -16.34 0.31
C ASP A 262 -16.48 -14.97 1.01
#